data_AF-A0A435XDN0-F1
#
_entry.id   AF-A0A435XDN0-F1
#
_cell.length_a   1.000
_cell.length_b   1.000
_cell.length_c   1.000
_cell.angle_alpha   90.00
_cell.angle_beta   90.00
_cell.angle_gamma   90.00
#
_symmetry.space_group_name_H-M   'P 1'
#
loop_
_entity.id
_entity.type
_entity.pdbx_description
1 polymer ?
#
loop_
_entity_poly.entity_id
_entity_poly.type
_entity_poly.pdbx_seq_one_letter_code
_entity_poly.pdbx_strand_id
1 'polypeptide(L)' 'MSTRRKINATAKLIGEWPLTPAATLGSSVRARGIFLEIRARLPTEFRKLLHIESRVLTLRVS' A
#
# COMPACT_ATOMS: atom_id res chain seq x y z
N MET A 1 -9.04 -10.64 -14.76
CA MET A 1 -9.57 -10.95 -13.41
C MET A 1 -8.62 -10.37 -12.37
N SER A 2 -8.97 -9.25 -11.72
CA SER A 2 -8.13 -8.66 -10.67
C SER A 2 -8.46 -9.32 -9.34
N THR A 3 -7.64 -10.27 -8.90
CA THR A 3 -7.70 -10.83 -7.55
C THR A 3 -7.34 -9.73 -6.55
N ARG A 4 -8.36 -9.08 -5.96
CA ARG A 4 -8.18 -8.20 -4.80
C ARG A 4 -7.66 -9.08 -3.65
N ARG A 5 -6.34 -9.08 -3.46
CA ARG A 5 -5.68 -9.86 -2.40
C ARG A 5 -6.26 -9.42 -1.06
N LYS A 6 -6.88 -10.34 -0.32
CA LYS A 6 -7.47 -10.05 0.99
C LYS A 6 -6.37 -9.57 1.93
N ILE A 7 -6.48 -8.33 2.39
CA ILE A 7 -5.61 -7.80 3.45
C ILE A 7 -6.03 -8.53 4.73
N ASN A 8 -5.09 -9.21 5.39
CA ASN A 8 -5.40 -9.89 6.65
C ASN A 8 -5.59 -8.82 7.74
N ALA A 9 -6.84 -8.48 8.04
CA ALA A 9 -7.19 -7.49 9.05
C ALA A 9 -6.71 -7.87 10.46
N THR A 10 -6.51 -9.16 10.72
CA THR A 10 -5.99 -9.68 12.00
C THR A 10 -4.47 -9.57 12.13
N ALA A 11 -3.75 -9.36 11.01
CA ALA A 11 -2.30 -9.13 11.04
C ALA A 11 -1.97 -7.81 11.78
N LYS A 12 -0.86 -7.76 12.51
CA LYS A 12 -0.43 -6.59 13.28
C LYS A 12 -0.08 -5.43 12.34
N LEU A 13 -0.70 -4.26 12.55
CA LEU A 13 -0.34 -3.02 11.86
C LEU A 13 1.00 -2.51 12.40
N ILE A 14 1.96 -2.29 11.50
CA ILE A 14 3.28 -1.75 11.83
C ILE A 14 3.39 -0.28 11.47
N GLY A 15 2.74 0.13 10.38
CA GLY A 15 2.74 1.52 9.97
C GLY A 15 1.63 1.83 8.98
N GLU A 16 1.19 3.09 9.01
CA GLU A 16 0.18 3.65 8.15
C GLU A 16 0.64 5.01 7.63
N TRP A 17 0.52 5.22 6.32
CA TRP A 17 0.88 6.48 5.66
C TRP A 17 -0.27 6.90 4.73
N PRO A 18 -1.15 7.82 5.17
CA PRO A 18 -2.16 8.38 4.31
C PRO A 18 -1.52 9.25 3.22
N LEU A 19 -1.88 8.99 1.96
CA LEU A 19 -1.47 9.83 0.84
C LEU A 19 -2.41 11.02 0.73
N THR A 20 -1.84 12.22 0.83
CA THR A 20 -2.61 13.46 0.71
C THR A 20 -3.19 13.62 -0.70
N PRO A 21 -4.30 14.37 -0.86
CA PRO A 21 -4.80 14.75 -2.18
C PRO A 21 -3.74 15.43 -3.03
N ALA A 22 -2.87 16.24 -2.43
CA ALA A 22 -1.75 16.89 -3.12
C ALA A 22 -0.71 15.87 -3.63
N ALA A 23 -0.38 14.83 -2.84
CA ALA A 23 0.54 13.77 -3.26
C ALA A 23 -0.02 12.96 -4.43
N THR A 24 -1.34 12.74 -4.46
CA THR A 24 -2.03 11.94 -5.49
C THR A 24 -2.57 12.77 -6.65
N LEU A 25 -2.61 14.09 -6.54
CA LEU A 25 -3.36 14.99 -7.44
C LEU A 25 -4.81 14.53 -7.66
N GLY A 26 -5.43 13.94 -6.63
CA GLY A 26 -6.75 13.30 -6.71
C GLY A 26 -6.81 12.00 -7.53
N SER A 27 -5.71 11.58 -8.16
CA SER A 27 -5.66 10.45 -9.10
C SER A 27 -5.34 9.11 -8.42
N SER A 28 -6.19 8.10 -8.68
CA SER A 28 -5.94 6.71 -8.26
C SER A 28 -4.74 6.08 -8.99
N VAL A 29 -4.46 6.51 -10.23
CA VAL A 29 -3.28 6.07 -10.99
C VAL A 29 -2.00 6.52 -10.30
N ARG A 30 -1.95 7.78 -9.84
CA ARG A 30 -0.79 8.32 -9.11
C ARG A 30 -0.63 7.65 -7.75
N ALA A 31 -1.72 7.39 -7.02
CA ALA A 31 -1.68 6.62 -5.78
C ALA A 31 -1.07 5.22 -5.99
N ARG A 32 -1.44 4.54 -7.10
CA ARG A 32 -0.85 3.25 -7.46
C ARG A 32 0.62 3.36 -7.87
N GLY A 33 1.00 4.42 -8.57
CA GLY A 33 2.40 4.71 -8.89
C GLY A 33 3.27 4.84 -7.64
N ILE A 34 2.82 5.64 -6.66
CA ILE A 34 3.50 5.81 -5.37
C ILE A 34 3.63 4.47 -4.63
N PHE A 35 2.55 3.67 -4.59
CA PHE A 35 2.59 2.34 -4.02
C PHE A 35 3.67 1.45 -4.68
N LEU A 36 3.73 1.44 -6.02
CA LEU A 36 4.70 0.64 -6.76
C LEU A 36 6.14 1.10 -6.53
N GLU A 37 6.37 2.42 -6.46
CA GLU A 37 7.68 3.00 -6.18
C GLU A 37 8.18 2.60 -4.79
N ILE A 38 7.35 2.74 -3.75
CA ILE A 38 7.69 2.33 -2.38
C ILE A 38 7.90 0.81 -2.32
N ARG A 39 7.03 0.03 -2.97
CA ARG A 39 7.17 -1.43 -3.02
C ARG A 39 8.47 -1.86 -3.71
N ALA A 40 8.92 -1.16 -4.74
CA ALA A 40 10.18 -1.47 -5.43
C ALA A 40 11.40 -1.27 -4.52
N ARG A 41 11.35 -0.30 -3.60
CA ARG A 41 12.40 0.00 -2.63
C ARG A 41 12.45 -0.98 -1.45
N LEU A 42 11.45 -1.85 -1.29
CA LEU A 42 11.43 -2.85 -0.22
C LEU A 42 12.16 -4.16 -0.62
N PRO A 43 12.86 -4.81 0.33
CA PRO A 43 13.29 -6.20 0.21
C PRO A 43 12.12 -7.10 -0.21
N THR A 44 12.42 -8.10 -1.05
CA THR A 44 11.40 -8.96 -1.68
C THR A 44 10.45 -9.61 -0.67
N GLU A 45 10.96 -10.00 0.50
CA GLU A 45 10.19 -10.58 1.61
C GLU A 45 9.12 -9.63 2.18
N PHE A 46 9.38 -8.33 2.19
CA PHE A 46 8.49 -7.31 2.75
C PHE A 46 7.50 -6.74 1.73
N ARG A 47 7.73 -6.94 0.43
CA ARG A 47 6.84 -6.43 -0.64
C ARG A 47 5.40 -6.95 -0.56
N LYS A 48 5.17 -8.10 0.09
CA LYS A 48 3.84 -8.69 0.30
C LYS A 48 3.08 -8.10 1.49
N LEU A 49 3.80 -7.43 2.38
CA LEU A 49 3.29 -6.86 3.63
C LEU A 49 2.78 -5.42 3.44
N LEU A 50 3.20 -4.77 2.35
CA LEU A 50 2.75 -3.44 1.97
C LEU A 50 1.45 -3.54 1.16
N HIS A 51 0.45 -2.77 1.58
CA HIS A 51 -0.85 -2.68 0.95
C HIS A 51 -1.23 -1.22 0.67
N ILE A 52 -2.15 -0.99 -0.26
CA ILE A 52 -2.79 0.31 -0.47
C ILE A 52 -4.31 0.13 -0.54
N GLU A 53 -5.03 0.89 0.27
CA GLU A 53 -6.50 0.96 0.23
C GLU A 53 -6.94 2.42 0.41
N SER A 54 -7.86 2.91 -0.44
CA SER A 54 -8.43 4.25 -0.31
C SER A 54 -7.41 5.39 -0.12
N ARG A 55 -6.24 5.29 -0.77
CA ARG A 55 -5.07 6.20 -0.67
C ARG A 55 -4.27 6.10 0.63
N VAL A 56 -4.44 5.04 1.40
CA VAL A 56 -3.67 4.77 2.61
C VAL A 56 -2.73 3.61 2.34
N LEU A 57 -1.43 3.83 2.51
CA LEU A 57 -0.43 2.78 2.51
C LEU A 57 -0.37 2.16 3.89
N THR A 58 -0.42 0.83 3.98
CA THR A 58 -0.30 0.11 5.25
C THR A 58 0.76 -0.98 5.17
N LEU A 59 1.53 -1.14 6.23
CA LEU A 59 2.46 -2.25 6.40
C LEU A 59 1.94 -3.14 7.54
N ARG A 60 1.68 -4.42 7.24
CA ARG A 60 1.14 -5.37 8.22
C ARG A 60 1.98 -6.64 8.27
N VAL A 61 2.28 -7.13 9.48
CA VAL A 61 2.97 -8.41 9.71
C VAL A 61 2.00 -9.41 10.32
N SER A 62 1.96 -10.62 9.76
CA SER A 62 1.17 -11.74 10.28
C SER A 62 1.99 -12.57 11.25
#